data_AF-A0A1G3ACY3-F1
#
_entry.id   AF-A0A1G3ACY3-F1
#
_cell.length_a   1.000
_cell.length_b   1.000
_cell.length_c   1.000
_cell.angle_alpha   90.00
_cell.angle_beta   90.00
_cell.angle_gamma   90.00
#
_symmetry.space_group_name_H-M   'P 1'
#
loop_
_entity.id
_entity.type
_entity.pdbx_description
1 polymer ?
#
loop_
_entity_poly.entity_id
_entity_poly.type
_entity_poly.pdbx_seq_one_letter_code
_entity_poly.pdbx_strand_id
1 'polypeptide(L)'
;MNWAAVAFGVAADRKLELLWPRLLKEQGFWWGDMPTQNVSKPLAYDKWEYDEPLPVAASPLNDVAAMGRAWYLEAMACKRMEEKERLTESIRKVCRAAVKADGYWRERYHPQPNGTVKPAGAEKYCEYAAVLVRVVCGDPKVF
;
A
#
# COMPACT_ATOMS: atom_id res chain seq x y z
N MET A 1 -5.16 0.94 -9.40
CA MET A 1 -6.14 0.11 -8.65
C MET A 1 -6.20 -1.34 -9.21
N ASN A 2 -5.05 -1.97 -9.46
CA ASN A 2 -4.98 -3.28 -10.15
C ASN A 2 -4.87 -4.49 -9.20
N TRP A 3 -4.37 -4.28 -7.99
CA TRP A 3 -4.31 -5.31 -6.93
C TRP A 3 -5.70 -5.84 -6.55
N ALA A 4 -6.71 -4.97 -6.51
CA ALA A 4 -8.10 -5.38 -6.28
C ALA A 4 -8.62 -6.35 -7.34
N ALA A 5 -8.24 -6.16 -8.61
CA ALA A 5 -8.66 -7.03 -9.69
C ALA A 5 -8.12 -8.45 -9.51
N VAL A 6 -6.90 -8.59 -9.00
CA VAL A 6 -6.33 -9.90 -8.64
C VAL A 6 -6.98 -10.43 -7.37
N ALA A 7 -6.99 -9.65 -6.28
CA ALA A 7 -7.51 -10.05 -4.97
C ALA A 7 -8.90 -10.66 -5.02
N PHE A 8 -9.80 -10.06 -5.81
CA PHE A 8 -11.20 -10.48 -5.91
C PHE A 8 -11.51 -11.31 -7.16
N GLY A 9 -10.48 -11.71 -7.93
CA GLY A 9 -10.65 -12.58 -9.10
C GLY A 9 -11.35 -11.93 -10.30
N VAL A 10 -11.38 -10.61 -10.37
CA VAL A 10 -11.91 -9.86 -11.53
C VAL A 10 -10.96 -10.00 -12.74
N ALA A 11 -9.65 -10.06 -12.48
CA ALA A 11 -8.65 -10.41 -13.49
C ALA A 11 -8.49 -11.93 -13.54
N ALA A 12 -8.82 -12.53 -14.68
CA ALA A 12 -8.70 -13.96 -14.95
C ALA A 12 -7.91 -14.24 -16.23
N ASP A 13 -7.50 -15.49 -16.40
CA ASP A 13 -6.85 -16.04 -17.60
C ASP A 13 -5.65 -15.18 -18.05
N ARG A 14 -5.57 -14.93 -19.36
CA ARG A 14 -4.53 -14.11 -20.00
C ARG A 14 -4.34 -12.74 -19.35
N LYS A 15 -5.40 -12.12 -18.80
CA LYS A 15 -5.27 -10.83 -18.11
C LYS A 15 -4.48 -10.98 -16.82
N LEU A 16 -4.73 -12.05 -16.07
CA LEU A 16 -4.00 -12.35 -14.84
C LEU A 16 -2.53 -12.66 -15.13
N GLU A 17 -2.25 -13.48 -16.15
CA GLU A 17 -0.89 -13.82 -16.57
C GLU A 17 -0.06 -12.59 -16.94
N LEU A 18 -0.67 -11.60 -17.61
CA LEU A 18 -0.01 -10.35 -17.96
C LEU A 18 0.11 -9.38 -16.78
N LEU A 19 -0.91 -9.35 -15.91
CA LEU A 19 -1.01 -8.37 -14.84
C LEU A 19 -0.11 -8.72 -13.66
N TRP A 20 -0.11 -9.98 -13.23
CA TRP A 20 0.55 -10.41 -12.01
C TRP A 20 2.06 -10.10 -11.98
N PRO A 21 2.85 -10.45 -13.01
CA PRO A 21 4.29 -10.14 -13.02
C PRO A 21 4.57 -8.64 -13.01
N ARG A 22 3.67 -7.81 -13.56
CA ARG A 22 3.82 -6.34 -13.55
C ARG A 22 3.59 -5.77 -12.16
N LEU A 23 2.59 -6.29 -11.44
CA LEU A 23 2.33 -5.90 -10.06
C LEU A 23 3.50 -6.27 -9.14
N LEU A 24 4.08 -7.46 -9.34
CA LEU A 24 5.24 -7.89 -8.55
C LEU A 24 6.47 -6.99 -8.75
N LYS A 25 6.68 -6.50 -9.98
CA LYS A 25 7.81 -5.62 -10.34
C LYS A 25 7.57 -4.14 -10.03
N GLU A 26 6.35 -3.74 -9.66
CA GLU A 26 6.02 -2.35 -9.37
C GLU A 26 6.59 -1.94 -8.00
N GLN A 27 7.72 -1.23 -8.03
CA GLN A 27 8.42 -0.75 -6.84
C GLN A 27 7.64 0.35 -6.10
N GLY A 28 6.82 1.12 -6.82
CA GLY A 28 5.99 2.19 -6.26
C GLY A 28 4.97 1.72 -5.24
N PHE A 29 4.68 0.42 -5.17
CA PHE A 29 3.78 -0.14 -4.17
C PHE A 29 4.40 -0.16 -2.76
N TRP A 30 5.71 -0.32 -2.65
CA TRP A 30 6.46 -0.36 -1.39
C TRP A 30 7.34 0.88 -1.19
N TRP A 31 6.85 2.06 -1.56
CA TRP A 31 7.60 3.30 -1.38
C TRP A 31 7.89 3.58 0.10
N GLY A 32 9.13 4.02 0.42
CA GLY A 32 9.57 4.23 1.80
C GLY A 32 9.47 2.99 2.69
N ASP A 33 9.64 1.79 2.12
CA ASP A 33 9.50 0.51 2.83
C ASP A 33 8.13 0.27 3.46
N MET A 34 7.08 0.88 2.92
CA MET A 34 5.71 0.70 3.39
C MET A 34 4.77 0.39 2.22
N PRO A 35 3.80 -0.54 2.40
CA PRO A 35 2.79 -0.83 1.37
C PRO A 35 1.84 0.36 1.26
N THR A 36 2.25 1.30 0.41
CA THR A 36 1.74 2.65 0.36
C THR A 36 0.91 2.97 -0.86
N GLN A 37 0.83 2.03 -1.81
CA GLN A 37 0.16 2.16 -3.11
C GLN A 37 -0.09 3.59 -3.56
N ASN A 38 0.79 4.10 -4.41
CA ASN A 38 0.43 5.31 -5.12
C ASN A 38 -0.63 4.95 -6.19
N VAL A 39 -1.81 5.59 -6.12
CA VAL A 39 -2.88 5.46 -7.14
C VAL A 39 -2.38 5.93 -8.51
N SER A 40 -1.38 6.83 -8.51
CA SER A 40 -0.70 7.41 -9.66
C SER A 40 0.83 7.47 -9.47
N LYS A 41 1.55 8.17 -10.35
CA LYS A 41 2.97 8.56 -10.16
C LYS A 41 3.02 10.04 -9.78
N PRO A 42 2.67 10.42 -8.54
CA PRO A 42 2.47 11.83 -8.16
C PRO A 42 3.73 12.68 -8.32
N LEU A 43 4.91 12.05 -8.22
CA LEU A 43 6.21 12.70 -8.41
C LEU A 43 6.58 12.94 -9.88
N ALA A 44 5.81 12.38 -10.81
CA ALA A 44 5.97 12.61 -12.25
C ALA A 44 5.01 13.71 -12.75
N TYR A 45 4.18 14.28 -11.88
CA TYR A 45 3.19 15.27 -12.28
C TYR A 45 3.80 16.64 -12.50
N ASP A 46 3.49 17.23 -13.64
CA ASP A 46 3.72 18.64 -13.90
C ASP A 46 2.77 19.50 -13.06
N LYS A 47 3.15 20.76 -12.85
CA LYS A 47 2.35 21.68 -12.01
C LYS A 47 0.90 21.85 -12.48
N TRP A 48 0.66 21.70 -13.78
CA TRP A 48 -0.67 21.84 -14.37
C TRP A 48 -1.54 20.59 -14.20
N GLU A 49 -0.97 19.45 -13.81
CA GLU A 49 -1.68 18.19 -13.57
C GLU A 49 -2.22 18.07 -12.13
N TYR A 50 -1.85 19.01 -11.24
CA TYR A 50 -2.42 19.08 -9.91
C TYR A 50 -3.81 19.70 -9.93
N ASP A 51 -4.68 19.22 -9.05
CA ASP A 51 -5.98 19.84 -8.80
C ASP A 51 -5.81 21.30 -8.37
N GLU A 52 -6.83 22.11 -8.66
CA GLU A 52 -6.88 23.50 -8.23
C GLU A 52 -6.70 23.58 -6.71
N PRO A 53 -5.76 24.42 -6.21
CA PRO A 53 -5.47 24.48 -4.80
C PRO A 53 -6.72 24.92 -4.03
N LEU A 54 -7.13 24.11 -3.06
CA LEU A 54 -8.20 24.47 -2.15
C LEU A 54 -7.80 25.73 -1.35
N PRO A 55 -8.77 26.56 -0.92
CA PRO A 55 -8.51 27.73 -0.07
C PRO A 55 -7.98 27.38 1.34
N VAL A 56 -7.72 26.08 1.60
CA VAL A 56 -7.10 25.54 2.81
C VAL A 56 -5.77 24.90 2.43
N ALA A 57 -4.75 25.13 3.26
CA ALA A 57 -3.40 24.59 3.04
C ALA A 57 -3.39 23.06 3.16
N ALA A 58 -3.53 22.39 2.02
CA ALA A 58 -3.45 20.94 1.87
C ALA A 58 -2.36 20.60 0.84
N SER A 59 -1.69 19.46 1.05
CA SER A 59 -0.77 18.94 0.04
C SER A 59 -1.58 18.52 -1.20
N PRO A 60 -1.16 18.90 -2.43
CA PRO A 60 -1.82 18.44 -3.66
C PRO A 60 -1.69 16.92 -3.85
N LEU A 61 -0.81 16.26 -3.09
CA LEU A 61 -0.60 14.81 -3.09
C LEU A 61 -1.32 14.11 -1.93
N ASN A 62 -2.31 14.75 -1.32
CA ASN A 62 -2.97 14.20 -0.13
C ASN A 62 -3.72 12.89 -0.40
N ASP A 63 -4.29 12.73 -1.58
CA ASP A 63 -5.12 11.57 -1.95
C ASP A 63 -4.35 10.42 -2.61
N VAL A 64 -3.03 10.56 -2.71
CA VAL A 64 -2.14 9.57 -3.35
C VAL A 64 -1.38 8.73 -2.32
N ALA A 65 -1.67 8.90 -1.03
CA ALA A 65 -0.93 8.28 0.06
C ALA A 65 -1.54 6.96 0.55
N ALA A 66 -0.67 6.16 1.17
CA ALA A 66 -0.99 4.89 1.81
C ALA A 66 -2.20 4.97 2.73
N MET A 67 -3.09 3.99 2.63
CA MET A 67 -4.07 3.68 3.66
C MET A 67 -4.01 2.17 3.86
N GLY A 68 -4.26 1.65 5.06
CA GLY A 68 -4.18 0.21 5.35
C GLY A 68 -5.04 -0.64 4.40
N ARG A 69 -6.09 -0.05 3.81
CA ARG A 69 -6.88 -0.62 2.70
C ARG A 69 -6.06 -1.05 1.48
N ALA A 70 -5.06 -0.27 1.06
CA ALA A 70 -4.22 -0.63 -0.08
C ALA A 70 -3.40 -1.89 0.21
N TRP A 71 -2.81 -1.97 1.40
CA TRP A 71 -2.08 -3.15 1.85
C TRP A 71 -2.99 -4.38 1.95
N TYR A 72 -4.23 -4.21 2.41
CA TYR A 72 -5.21 -5.31 2.42
C TYR A 72 -5.40 -5.93 1.02
N LEU A 73 -5.48 -5.10 -0.03
CA LEU A 73 -5.61 -5.60 -1.40
C LEU A 73 -4.40 -6.40 -1.85
N GLU A 74 -3.18 -5.96 -1.52
CA GLU A 74 -1.95 -6.74 -1.76
C GLU A 74 -2.00 -8.07 -1.00
N ALA A 75 -2.35 -8.05 0.28
CA ALA A 75 -2.37 -9.25 1.10
C ALA A 75 -3.37 -10.30 0.56
N MET A 76 -4.58 -9.86 0.18
CA MET A 76 -5.59 -10.74 -0.40
C MET A 76 -5.20 -11.26 -1.79
N ALA A 77 -4.55 -10.44 -2.62
CA ALA A 77 -4.03 -10.86 -3.91
C ALA A 77 -2.91 -11.90 -3.74
N CYS A 78 -1.92 -11.65 -2.88
CA CYS A 78 -0.85 -12.59 -2.60
C CYS A 78 -1.40 -13.90 -2.05
N LYS A 79 -2.41 -13.86 -1.16
CA LYS A 79 -3.09 -15.07 -0.68
C LYS A 79 -3.73 -15.86 -1.83
N ARG A 80 -4.47 -15.20 -2.72
CA ARG A 80 -5.11 -15.85 -3.88
C ARG A 80 -4.08 -16.48 -4.83
N MET A 81 -2.96 -15.79 -5.03
CA MET A 81 -1.88 -16.23 -5.93
C MET A 81 -0.87 -17.16 -5.26
N GLU A 82 -1.07 -17.53 -3.99
CA GLU A 82 -0.15 -18.32 -3.18
C GLU A 82 1.28 -17.73 -3.08
N GLU A 83 1.39 -16.40 -3.19
CA GLU A 83 2.66 -15.66 -3.17
C GLU A 83 3.11 -15.38 -1.73
N LYS A 84 3.61 -16.43 -1.08
CA LYS A 84 3.96 -16.41 0.35
C LYS A 84 5.15 -15.50 0.67
N GLU A 85 6.14 -15.44 -0.21
CA GLU A 85 7.35 -14.63 0.02
C GLU A 85 7.02 -13.15 0.06
N ARG A 86 6.31 -12.64 -0.95
CA ARG A 86 5.86 -11.24 -0.98
C ARG A 86 4.97 -10.91 0.20
N LEU A 87 4.03 -11.80 0.53
CA LEU A 87 3.10 -11.58 1.64
C LEU A 87 3.86 -11.43 2.97
N THR A 88 4.79 -12.34 3.24
CA THR A 88 5.63 -12.31 4.45
C THR A 88 6.47 -11.05 4.51
N GLU A 89 7.08 -10.65 3.40
CA GLU A 89 7.91 -9.44 3.37
C GLU A 89 7.07 -8.16 3.57
N SER A 90 5.86 -8.10 3.00
CA SER A 90 4.93 -6.98 3.24
C SER A 90 4.57 -6.83 4.72
N ILE A 91 4.34 -7.94 5.42
CA ILE A 91 4.06 -7.96 6.86
C ILE A 91 5.27 -7.47 7.65
N ARG A 92 6.47 -7.96 7.33
CA ARG A 92 7.70 -7.51 8.00
C ARG A 92 7.91 -6.01 7.82
N LYS A 93 7.65 -5.46 6.63
CA LYS A 93 7.69 -4.02 6.37
C LYS A 93 6.73 -3.25 7.29
N VAL A 94 5.47 -3.67 7.37
CA VAL A 94 4.46 -3.05 8.24
C VAL A 94 4.85 -3.14 9.73
N CYS A 95 5.31 -4.30 10.21
CA CYS A 95 5.76 -4.47 11.58
C CYS A 95 6.97 -3.59 11.91
N ARG A 96 7.96 -3.52 11.00
CA ARG A 96 9.13 -2.63 11.18
C ARG A 96 8.72 -1.16 11.27
N ALA A 97 7.71 -0.73 10.52
CA ALA A 97 7.20 0.63 10.62
C ALA A 97 6.54 0.90 11.98
N ALA A 98 5.78 -0.05 12.53
CA ALA A 98 5.24 0.08 13.89
C ALA A 98 6.35 0.14 14.94
N VAL A 99 7.39 -0.71 14.84
CA VAL A 99 8.53 -0.68 15.78
C VAL A 99 9.22 0.70 15.79
N LYS A 100 9.33 1.35 14.62
CA LYS A 100 9.88 2.71 14.50
C LYS A 100 8.96 3.81 15.06
N ALA A 101 7.70 3.49 15.33
CA ALA A 101 6.64 4.44 15.71
C ALA A 101 5.91 3.98 16.98
N ASP A 102 6.65 3.42 17.95
CA ASP A 102 6.16 3.00 19.27
C ASP A 102 4.92 2.09 19.25
N GLY A 103 4.82 1.23 18.23
CA GLY A 103 3.72 0.28 18.05
C GLY A 103 2.52 0.83 17.31
N TYR A 104 2.61 2.02 16.72
CA TYR A 104 1.49 2.67 16.03
C TYR A 104 1.75 2.89 14.53
N TRP A 105 0.66 3.11 13.79
CA TRP A 105 0.70 3.47 12.38
C TRP A 105 -0.16 4.69 12.11
N ARG A 106 0.35 5.52 11.21
CA ARG A 106 -0.36 6.72 10.76
C ARG A 106 -1.43 6.36 9.74
N GLU A 107 -2.44 7.21 9.65
CA GLU A 107 -3.46 7.10 8.60
C GLU A 107 -2.83 7.09 7.22
N ARG A 108 -1.85 7.99 7.00
CA ARG A 108 -1.22 8.22 5.70
C ARG A 108 0.28 8.27 5.76
N TYR A 109 0.90 7.85 4.66
CA TYR A 109 2.34 7.92 4.43
C TYR A 109 2.58 8.49 3.02
N HIS A 110 2.94 9.77 2.93
CA HIS A 110 3.12 10.47 1.65
C HIS A 110 4.50 10.17 1.05
N PRO A 111 4.60 9.66 -0.19
CA PRO A 111 5.88 9.44 -0.83
C PRO A 111 6.67 10.74 -0.98
N GLN A 112 7.98 10.68 -0.76
CA GLN A 112 8.90 11.78 -0.94
C GLN A 112 9.85 11.49 -2.12
N PRO A 113 10.35 12.52 -2.83
CA PRO A 113 11.30 12.36 -3.95
C PRO A 113 12.56 11.58 -3.59
N ASN A 114 12.99 11.62 -2.33
CA ASN A 114 14.16 10.91 -1.84
C ASN A 114 13.91 9.41 -1.55
N GLY A 115 12.77 8.85 -1.97
CA GLY A 115 12.43 7.44 -1.74
C GLY A 115 11.86 7.13 -0.35
N THR A 116 11.71 8.12 0.53
CA THR A 116 11.10 7.96 1.87
C THR A 116 9.60 8.24 1.86
N VAL A 117 8.96 8.08 3.01
CA VAL A 117 7.57 8.51 3.23
C VAL A 117 7.47 9.46 4.41
N LYS A 118 6.60 10.46 4.31
CA LYS A 118 6.25 11.38 5.40
C LYS A 118 4.92 10.96 6.03
N PRO A 119 4.87 10.63 7.34
CA PRO A 119 3.62 10.30 8.01
C PRO A 119 2.69 11.52 8.11
N ALA A 120 1.39 11.28 8.00
CA ALA A 120 0.35 12.29 8.17
C ALA A 120 -0.95 11.69 8.71
N GLY A 121 -1.85 12.55 9.20
CA GLY A 121 -3.13 12.14 9.79
C GLY A 121 -2.99 11.53 11.19
N ALA A 122 -4.01 10.78 11.60
CA ALA A 122 -4.11 10.20 12.94
C ALA A 122 -2.98 9.20 13.21
N GLU A 123 -2.38 9.24 14.41
CA GLU A 123 -1.22 8.40 14.80
C GLU A 123 -1.59 6.98 15.20
N LYS A 124 -2.77 6.77 15.76
CA LYS A 124 -3.22 5.46 16.25
C LYS A 124 -4.23 4.87 15.29
N TYR A 125 -3.89 4.84 14.00
CA TYR A 125 -4.81 4.42 12.96
C TYR A 125 -4.89 2.89 12.88
N CYS A 126 -6.09 2.35 13.08
CA CYS A 126 -6.28 0.92 13.33
C CYS A 126 -6.25 0.02 12.09
N GLU A 127 -6.23 0.57 10.86
CA GLU A 127 -6.34 -0.28 9.67
C GLU A 127 -5.17 -1.25 9.50
N TYR A 128 -3.93 -0.82 9.77
CA TYR A 128 -2.76 -1.70 9.68
C TYR A 128 -2.84 -2.83 10.72
N ALA A 129 -3.15 -2.51 11.98
CA ALA A 129 -3.37 -3.54 13.00
C ALA A 129 -4.47 -4.53 12.60
N ALA A 130 -5.60 -4.01 12.10
CA ALA A 130 -6.75 -4.83 11.70
C ALA A 130 -6.43 -5.73 10.49
N VAL A 131 -5.66 -5.24 9.52
CA VAL A 131 -5.21 -6.06 8.38
C VAL A 131 -4.21 -7.11 8.84
N LEU A 132 -3.25 -6.75 9.69
CA LEU A 132 -2.25 -7.68 10.23
C LEU A 132 -2.93 -8.86 10.94
N VAL A 133 -3.89 -8.59 11.83
CA VAL A 133 -4.67 -9.63 12.52
C VAL A 133 -5.42 -10.50 11.51
N ARG A 134 -6.11 -9.91 10.53
CA ARG A 134 -6.86 -10.68 9.52
C ARG A 134 -5.96 -11.58 8.68
N VAL A 135 -4.79 -11.10 8.29
CA VAL A 135 -3.87 -11.84 7.43
C VAL A 135 -3.17 -12.93 8.20
N VAL A 136 -2.63 -12.62 9.39
CA VAL A 136 -1.88 -13.58 10.21
C VAL A 136 -2.81 -14.60 10.87
N CYS A 137 -3.85 -14.15 11.56
CA CYS A 137 -4.76 -15.06 12.26
C CYS A 137 -5.76 -15.74 11.33
N GLY A 138 -6.07 -15.14 10.17
CA GLY A 138 -6.98 -15.73 9.18
C GLY A 138 -6.33 -16.79 8.29
N ASP A 139 -5.00 -16.96 8.37
CA ASP A 139 -4.29 -18.04 7.67
C ASP A 139 -3.02 -18.51 8.41
N PRO A 140 -3.16 -19.18 9.57
CA PRO A 140 -2.01 -19.60 10.38
C PRO A 140 -1.09 -20.64 9.71
N LYS A 141 -1.43 -21.14 8.52
CA LYS A 141 -0.58 -22.09 7.78
C LYS A 141 0.49 -21.38 6.96
N VAL A 142 0.34 -20.07 6.75
CA VAL A 142 1.28 -19.24 5.99
C VAL A 142 2.35 -18.60 6.90
N PHE A 143 2.09 -18.51 8.21
CA PHE A 143 2.89 -17.78 9.20
C PHE A 143 3.19 -18.63 10.43
#